data_AF-A0AA91QQI2-F1
#
_entry.id   AF-A0AA91QQI2-F1
#
_cell.length_a   1.000
_cell.length_b   1.000
_cell.length_c   1.000
_cell.angle_alpha   90.00
_cell.angle_beta   90.00
_cell.angle_gamma   90.00
#
_symmetry.space_group_name_H-M   'P 1'
#
loop_
_entity.id
_entity.type
_entity.pdbx_description
1 polymer ?
#
loop_
_entity_poly.entity_id
_entity_poly.type
_entity_poly.pdbx_seq_one_letter_code
_entity_poly.pdbx_strand_id
1 'polypeptide(L)'
;MAPYFFVFGWLAFFSVMENYKQFNKLKPFFYTATVIILVLFAGFRKAGVGADDLNYIEKFLEIPSFSSWLTGEFIYSFSETRMEPGYLLIGSMIREFSTSYVYLFLSIASISIGLASLNYYRYSKYVFLALTLFFVHTFLYRDINQIRSAIAAAIGLFLI
;
A
#
# COMPACT_ATOMS: atom_id res chain seq x y z
N MET A 1 15.56 -9.67 5.85
CA MET A 1 14.87 -10.97 6.02
C MET A 1 14.17 -11.10 7.37
N ALA A 2 14.83 -10.90 8.53
CA ALA A 2 14.18 -11.07 9.84
C ALA A 2 12.82 -10.33 10.02
N PRO A 3 12.64 -9.07 9.56
CA PRO A 3 11.35 -8.39 9.69
C PRO A 3 10.20 -9.09 8.94
N TYR A 4 10.48 -9.73 7.81
CA TYR A 4 9.48 -10.45 7.02
C TYR A 4 8.98 -11.70 7.74
N PHE A 5 9.90 -12.47 8.35
CA PHE A 5 9.54 -13.65 9.14
C PHE A 5 8.74 -13.28 10.39
N PHE A 6 9.03 -12.12 11.00
CA PHE A 6 8.26 -11.61 12.13
C PHE A 6 6.81 -11.29 11.70
N VAL A 7 6.61 -10.55 10.60
CA VAL A 7 5.28 -10.24 10.08
C VAL A 7 4.52 -11.51 9.68
N PHE A 8 5.20 -12.46 9.04
CA PHE A 8 4.60 -13.75 8.70
C PHE A 8 4.17 -14.54 9.94
N GLY A 9 5.03 -14.64 10.95
CA GLY A 9 4.73 -15.31 12.21
C GLY A 9 3.55 -14.67 12.94
N TRP A 10 3.49 -13.33 12.96
CA TRP A 10 2.35 -12.58 13.48
C TRP A 10 1.05 -12.94 12.76
N LEU A 11 1.04 -12.90 11.43
CA LEU A 11 -0.14 -13.24 10.61
C LEU A 11 -0.59 -14.70 10.81
N ALA A 12 0.36 -15.65 10.80
CA ALA A 12 0.09 -17.06 11.00
C ALA A 12 -0.50 -17.32 12.40
N PHE A 13 0.05 -16.68 13.44
CA PHE A 13 -0.48 -16.78 14.80
C PHE A 13 -1.95 -16.32 14.86
N PHE A 14 -2.26 -15.14 14.31
CA PHE A 14 -3.63 -14.64 14.32
C PHE A 14 -4.58 -15.44 13.43
N SER A 15 -4.08 -16.04 12.34
CA SER A 15 -4.86 -16.96 11.51
C SER A 15 -5.32 -18.20 12.28
N VAL A 16 -4.52 -18.69 13.23
CA VAL A 16 -4.92 -19.81 14.10
C VAL A 16 -5.88 -19.30 15.19
N MET A 17 -5.56 -18.16 15.82
CA MET A 17 -6.37 -17.55 16.89
C MET A 17 -7.79 -17.17 16.44
N GLU A 18 -7.98 -16.85 15.16
CA GLU A 18 -9.29 -16.53 14.58
C GLU A 18 -10.34 -17.63 14.80
N ASN A 19 -9.92 -18.89 14.98
CA ASN A 19 -10.85 -20.01 15.20
C ASN A 19 -11.42 -20.07 16.64
N TYR A 20 -10.88 -19.30 17.58
CA TYR A 20 -11.35 -19.28 18.96
C TYR A 20 -12.48 -18.27 19.14
N LYS A 21 -13.64 -18.73 19.65
CA LYS A 21 -14.86 -17.90 19.80
C LYS A 21 -14.63 -16.62 20.61
N GLN A 22 -13.78 -16.66 21.64
CA GLN A 22 -13.45 -15.52 22.49
C GLN A 22 -12.75 -14.40 21.70
N PHE A 23 -12.03 -14.76 20.64
CA PHE A 23 -11.28 -13.82 19.82
C PHE A 23 -12.18 -12.95 18.93
N ASN A 24 -13.41 -13.37 18.64
CA ASN A 24 -14.34 -12.64 17.76
C ASN A 24 -14.59 -11.19 18.19
N LYS A 25 -14.63 -10.91 19.50
CA LYS A 25 -14.82 -9.54 20.01
C LYS A 25 -13.60 -8.66 19.80
N LEU A 26 -12.40 -9.23 19.83
CA LEU A 26 -11.13 -8.53 19.66
C LEU A 26 -10.65 -8.52 18.20
N LYS A 27 -11.27 -9.35 17.34
CA LYS A 27 -10.93 -9.50 15.93
C LYS A 27 -10.79 -8.17 15.19
N PRO A 28 -11.74 -7.22 15.28
CA PRO A 28 -11.63 -5.96 14.53
C PRO A 28 -10.43 -5.13 14.97
N PHE A 29 -10.13 -5.10 16.28
CA PHE A 29 -8.99 -4.37 16.82
C PHE A 29 -7.66 -4.94 16.32
N PHE A 30 -7.45 -6.25 16.46
CA PHE A 30 -6.22 -6.91 16.00
C PHE A 30 -6.09 -6.88 14.48
N TYR A 31 -7.20 -6.93 13.75
CA TYR A 31 -7.19 -6.83 12.30
C TYR A 31 -6.71 -5.44 11.86
N THR A 32 -7.30 -4.38 12.40
CA THR A 32 -6.88 -3.01 12.12
C THR A 32 -5.42 -2.77 12.52
N ALA A 33 -4.99 -3.25 13.69
CA ALA A 33 -3.60 -3.17 14.12
C ALA A 33 -2.65 -3.87 13.13
N THR A 34 -3.04 -5.04 12.63
CA THR A 34 -2.27 -5.80 11.64
C THR A 34 -2.18 -5.06 10.31
N VAL A 35 -3.27 -4.46 9.84
CA VAL A 35 -3.28 -3.62 8.63
C VAL A 35 -2.35 -2.42 8.78
N ILE A 36 -2.38 -1.74 9.94
CA ILE A 36 -1.46 -0.64 10.24
C ILE A 36 -0.01 -1.15 10.19
N ILE A 37 0.31 -2.28 10.82
CA ILE A 37 1.66 -2.87 10.76
C ILE A 37 2.09 -3.11 9.30
N LEU A 38 1.22 -3.66 8.45
CA LEU A 38 1.52 -3.89 7.04
C LEU A 38 1.76 -2.58 6.27
N VAL A 39 0.95 -1.55 6.52
CA VAL A 39 1.11 -0.22 5.93
C VAL A 39 2.44 0.40 6.34
N LEU A 40 2.77 0.37 7.63
CA LEU A 40 4.04 0.91 8.13
C LEU A 40 5.23 0.11 7.59
N PHE A 41 5.09 -1.21 7.50
CA PHE A 41 6.12 -2.10 6.94
C PHE A 41 6.41 -1.80 5.47
N ALA A 42 5.38 -1.57 4.66
CA ALA A 42 5.53 -1.21 3.25
C ALA A 42 5.98 0.25 3.06
N GLY A 43 5.50 1.18 3.89
CA GLY A 43 5.76 2.61 3.80
C GLY A 43 7.15 3.03 4.28
N PHE A 44 7.63 2.45 5.38
CA PHE A 44 8.97 2.73 5.92
C PHE A 44 10.07 1.82 5.36
N ARG A 45 9.81 1.14 4.25
CA ARG A 45 10.84 0.34 3.59
C ARG A 45 11.99 1.24 3.12
N LYS A 46 13.21 0.70 3.15
CA LYS A 46 14.38 1.37 2.59
C LYS A 46 14.25 1.43 1.06
N ALA A 47 14.67 2.53 0.45
CA ALA A 47 14.80 2.62 -1.01
C ALA A 47 15.71 1.50 -1.57
N GLY A 48 15.27 0.87 -2.65
CA GLY A 48 15.97 -0.24 -3.31
C GLY A 48 15.61 -1.62 -2.75
N VAL A 49 14.61 -1.71 -1.88
CA VAL A 49 14.00 -2.99 -1.48
C VAL A 49 13.08 -3.50 -2.59
N GLY A 50 12.29 -2.60 -3.18
CA GLY A 50 11.48 -2.87 -4.36
C GLY A 50 12.27 -2.65 -5.65
N ALA A 51 12.00 -3.48 -6.66
CA ALA A 51 12.67 -3.39 -7.96
C ALA A 51 12.54 -2.01 -8.63
N ASP A 52 11.35 -1.39 -8.54
CA ASP A 52 11.04 -0.10 -9.18
C ASP A 52 11.17 1.10 -8.23
N ASP A 53 11.65 0.92 -6.99
CA ASP A 53 11.67 1.97 -5.96
C ASP A 53 12.38 3.24 -6.46
N LEU A 54 13.54 3.09 -7.11
CA LEU A 54 14.35 4.23 -7.58
C LEU A 54 13.60 5.04 -8.64
N ASN A 55 12.92 4.37 -9.57
CA ASN A 55 12.12 5.03 -10.60
C ASN A 55 10.97 5.82 -9.96
N TYR A 56 10.27 5.25 -8.98
CA TYR A 56 9.22 5.98 -8.26
C TYR A 56 9.74 7.21 -7.53
N ILE A 57 10.92 7.10 -6.90
CA ILE A 57 11.55 8.20 -6.16
C ILE A 57 12.00 9.31 -7.12
N GLU A 58 12.71 8.96 -8.19
CA GLU A 58 13.14 9.91 -9.22
C GLU A 58 11.93 10.64 -9.80
N LYS A 59 10.90 9.90 -10.19
CA LYS A 59 9.69 10.51 -10.74
C LYS A 59 8.97 11.38 -9.73
N PHE A 60 8.90 10.98 -8.47
CA PHE A 60 8.31 11.79 -7.41
C PHE A 60 9.00 13.14 -7.22
N LEU A 61 10.32 13.17 -7.36
CA LEU A 61 11.09 14.41 -7.24
C LEU A 61 10.92 15.33 -8.46
N GLU A 62 10.60 14.76 -9.63
CA GLU A 62 10.29 15.50 -10.87
C GLU A 62 8.85 16.01 -10.93
N ILE A 63 7.91 15.43 -10.17
CA ILE A 63 6.50 15.83 -10.20
C ILE A 63 6.35 17.27 -9.65
N PRO A 64 5.66 18.16 -10.38
CA PRO A 64 5.37 19.49 -9.88
C PRO A 64 4.39 19.45 -8.70
N SER A 65 4.40 20.51 -7.89
CA SER A 65 3.49 20.64 -6.76
C SER A 65 2.03 20.66 -7.22
N PHE A 66 1.11 20.31 -6.32
CA PHE A 66 -0.32 20.31 -6.62
C PHE A 66 -0.84 21.70 -7.00
N SER A 67 -0.26 22.75 -6.42
CA SER A 67 -0.50 24.14 -6.83
C SER A 67 -0.28 24.38 -8.32
N SER A 68 0.82 23.90 -8.92
CA SER A 68 1.09 24.05 -10.37
C SER A 68 0.10 23.28 -11.27
N TRP A 69 -0.56 22.24 -10.76
CA TRP A 69 -1.65 21.58 -11.47
C TRP A 69 -2.91 22.45 -11.49
N LEU A 70 -3.22 23.15 -10.38
CA LEU A 70 -4.40 24.01 -10.27
C LEU A 70 -4.25 25.32 -11.06
N THR A 71 -3.04 25.88 -11.14
CA THR A 71 -2.76 27.11 -11.90
C THR A 71 -2.67 26.89 -13.41
N GLY A 72 -2.61 25.62 -13.86
CA GLY A 72 -2.46 25.27 -15.27
C GLY A 72 -1.04 25.38 -15.81
N GLU A 73 -0.06 25.61 -14.93
CA GLU A 73 1.37 25.63 -15.29
C GLU A 73 1.87 24.25 -15.71
N PHE A 74 1.28 23.18 -15.16
CA PHE A 74 1.54 21.82 -15.57
C PHE A 74 0.41 21.28 -16.45
N ILE A 75 0.76 20.85 -17.66
CA ILE A 75 -0.13 20.14 -18.58
C ILE A 75 0.30 18.68 -18.62
N TYR A 76 -0.58 17.79 -18.18
CA TYR A 76 -0.31 16.36 -18.19
C TYR A 76 -0.15 15.82 -19.63
N SER A 77 0.95 15.11 -19.86
CA SER A 77 1.22 14.38 -21.10
C SER A 77 1.72 12.96 -20.80
N PHE A 78 1.02 11.94 -21.26
CA PHE A 78 1.40 10.55 -21.03
C PHE A 78 2.71 10.18 -21.76
N SER A 79 2.96 10.75 -22.95
CA SER A 79 4.17 10.48 -23.73
C SER A 79 5.45 10.92 -23.01
N GLU A 80 5.36 12.00 -22.23
CA GLU A 80 6.46 12.59 -21.49
C GLU A 80 6.62 11.98 -20.09
N THR A 81 5.50 11.77 -19.38
CA THR A 81 5.52 11.33 -17.98
C THR A 81 5.59 9.81 -17.81
N ARG A 82 5.04 9.03 -18.77
CA ARG A 82 4.98 7.56 -18.77
C ARG A 82 4.40 6.92 -17.49
N MET A 83 3.57 7.68 -16.77
CA MET A 83 2.91 7.27 -15.51
C MET A 83 1.42 7.63 -15.58
N GLU A 84 0.58 6.90 -14.85
CA GLU A 84 -0.86 7.21 -14.78
C GLU A 84 -1.09 8.55 -14.07
N PRO A 85 -2.08 9.35 -14.52
CA PRO A 85 -2.34 10.66 -13.94
C PRO A 85 -2.74 10.57 -12.46
N GLY A 86 -3.41 9.49 -12.04
CA GLY A 86 -3.79 9.27 -10.64
C GLY A 86 -2.59 9.09 -9.71
N TYR A 87 -1.54 8.40 -10.17
CA TYR A 87 -0.29 8.28 -9.40
C TYR A 87 0.42 9.64 -9.31
N LEU A 88 0.48 10.37 -10.42
CA LEU A 88 1.10 11.70 -10.45
C LEU A 88 0.37 12.69 -9.54
N LEU A 89 -0.96 12.66 -9.51
CA LEU A 89 -1.79 13.51 -8.66
C LEU A 89 -1.53 13.27 -7.16
N ILE A 90 -1.44 12.00 -6.74
CA ILE A 90 -1.08 11.65 -5.37
C ILE A 90 0.33 12.18 -5.05
N GLY A 91 1.28 11.97 -5.97
CA GLY A 91 2.63 12.52 -5.85
C GLY A 91 2.64 14.04 -5.71
N SER A 92 1.91 14.77 -6.54
CA SER A 92 1.85 16.24 -6.50
C SER A 92 1.26 16.78 -5.21
N MET A 93 0.25 16.10 -4.66
CA MET A 93 -0.34 16.46 -3.36
C MET A 93 0.67 16.29 -2.23
N ILE A 94 1.43 15.20 -2.23
CA ILE A 94 2.46 14.95 -1.20
C ILE A 94 3.61 15.95 -1.36
N ARG A 95 3.99 16.29 -2.59
CA ARG A 95 5.02 17.28 -2.92
C ARG A 95 4.75 18.68 -2.38
N GLU A 96 3.48 19.02 -2.12
CA GLU A 96 3.11 20.29 -1.48
C GLU A 96 3.60 20.35 -0.02
N PHE A 97 3.67 19.21 0.67
CA PHE A 97 4.00 19.13 2.10
C PHE A 97 5.40 18.58 2.36
N SER A 98 5.90 17.67 1.52
CA SER A 98 7.19 17.01 1.72
C SER A 98 7.81 16.52 0.41
N THR A 99 9.15 16.55 0.38
CA THR A 99 9.96 15.97 -0.70
C THR A 99 10.50 14.58 -0.34
N SER A 100 10.20 14.06 0.85
CA SER A 100 10.66 12.74 1.28
C SER A 100 9.79 11.62 0.67
N TYR A 101 10.46 10.67 0.00
CA TYR A 101 9.81 9.50 -0.62
C TYR A 101 9.11 8.59 0.39
N VAL A 102 9.46 8.69 1.67
CA VAL A 102 8.81 7.91 2.73
C VAL A 102 7.32 8.25 2.79
N TYR A 103 6.96 9.53 2.63
CA TYR A 103 5.56 9.94 2.58
C TYR A 103 4.84 9.41 1.34
N LEU A 104 5.52 9.37 0.20
CA LEU A 104 4.98 8.74 -1.01
C LEU A 104 4.64 7.26 -0.76
N PHE A 105 5.61 6.47 -0.31
CA PHE A 105 5.38 5.03 -0.08
C PHE A 105 4.34 4.79 1.01
N LEU A 106 4.36 5.58 2.09
CA LEU A 106 3.38 5.45 3.16
C LEU A 106 1.96 5.77 2.67
N SER A 107 1.76 6.83 1.89
CA SER A 107 0.45 7.18 1.32
C SER A 107 -0.05 6.12 0.35
N ILE A 108 0.80 5.66 -0.57
CA ILE A 108 0.43 4.64 -1.55
C ILE A 108 0.12 3.29 -0.87
N ALA A 109 0.95 2.88 0.09
CA ALA A 109 0.72 1.67 0.87
C ALA A 109 -0.57 1.76 1.69
N SER A 110 -0.86 2.93 2.29
CA SER A 110 -2.10 3.16 3.04
C SER A 110 -3.33 2.98 2.16
N ILE A 111 -3.29 3.49 0.93
CA ILE A 111 -4.39 3.33 -0.04
C ILE A 111 -4.48 1.87 -0.48
N SER A 112 -3.40 1.27 -0.98
CA SER A 112 -3.42 -0.09 -1.54
C SER A 112 -3.83 -1.14 -0.49
N ILE A 113 -3.11 -1.20 0.63
CA ILE A 113 -3.34 -2.20 1.68
C ILE A 113 -4.63 -1.89 2.43
N GLY A 114 -4.93 -0.61 2.68
CA GLY A 114 -6.18 -0.20 3.31
C GLY A 114 -7.40 -0.66 2.52
N LEU A 115 -7.43 -0.37 1.21
CA LEU A 115 -8.52 -0.79 0.33
C LEU A 115 -8.60 -2.31 0.18
N ALA A 116 -7.47 -3.00 -0.01
CA ALA A 116 -7.46 -4.46 -0.09
C ALA A 116 -7.98 -5.11 1.20
N SER A 117 -7.49 -4.64 2.35
CA SER A 117 -7.88 -5.16 3.67
C SER A 117 -9.35 -4.88 4.01
N LEU A 118 -9.91 -3.76 3.57
CA LEU A 118 -11.33 -3.47 3.73
C LEU A 118 -12.19 -4.51 2.99
N ASN A 119 -11.81 -4.85 1.75
CA ASN A 119 -12.49 -5.88 0.97
C ASN A 119 -12.33 -7.28 1.57
N TYR A 120 -11.12 -7.63 2.04
CA TYR A 120 -10.92 -8.92 2.73
C TYR A 120 -11.75 -9.04 3.99
N TYR A 121 -11.89 -7.95 4.75
CA TYR A 121 -12.75 -7.95 5.94
C TYR A 121 -14.23 -8.11 5.60
N ARG A 122 -14.67 -7.55 4.46
CA ARG A 122 -16.05 -7.67 3.98
C ARG A 122 -16.38 -9.05 3.44
N TYR A 123 -15.49 -9.64 2.65
CA TYR A 123 -15.80 -10.85 1.88
C TYR A 123 -15.27 -12.15 2.50
N SER A 124 -14.19 -12.10 3.29
CA SER A 124 -13.61 -13.31 3.86
C SER A 124 -14.17 -13.63 5.23
N LYS A 125 -14.57 -14.90 5.43
CA LYS A 125 -14.86 -15.44 6.77
C LYS A 125 -13.60 -15.54 7.63
N TYR A 126 -12.46 -15.82 7.02
CA TYR A 126 -11.15 -16.00 7.67
C TYR A 126 -10.23 -14.84 7.25
N VAL A 127 -10.35 -13.72 7.94
CA VAL A 127 -9.72 -12.46 7.50
C VAL A 127 -8.20 -12.48 7.70
N PHE A 128 -7.71 -13.15 8.75
CA PHE A 128 -6.27 -13.27 9.00
C PHE A 128 -5.60 -14.28 8.08
N LEU A 129 -6.30 -15.36 7.73
CA LEU A 129 -5.83 -16.27 6.69
C LEU A 129 -5.75 -15.56 5.34
N ALA A 130 -6.75 -14.76 4.99
CA ALA A 130 -6.74 -13.95 3.77
C ALA A 130 -5.56 -12.96 3.76
N LEU A 131 -5.29 -12.27 4.87
CA LEU A 131 -4.11 -11.40 4.99
C LEU A 131 -2.78 -12.17 4.92
N THR A 132 -2.73 -13.41 5.41
CA THR A 132 -1.54 -14.26 5.31
C THR A 132 -1.25 -14.60 3.85
N LEU A 133 -2.26 -15.04 3.10
CA LEU A 133 -2.15 -15.33 1.67
C LEU A 133 -1.81 -14.07 0.87
N PHE A 134 -2.44 -12.94 1.20
CA PHE A 134 -2.11 -11.64 0.64
C PHE A 134 -0.64 -11.28 0.89
N PHE A 135 -0.15 -11.43 2.12
CA PHE A 135 1.23 -11.12 2.46
C PHE A 135 2.22 -11.96 1.64
N VAL A 136 2.00 -13.27 1.56
CA VAL A 136 2.94 -14.18 0.89
C VAL A 136 2.94 -14.01 -0.63
N HIS A 137 1.77 -13.94 -1.26
CA HIS A 137 1.69 -13.97 -2.73
C HIS A 137 1.67 -12.59 -3.36
N THR A 138 1.02 -11.64 -2.72
CA THR A 138 0.64 -10.38 -3.38
C THR A 138 1.43 -9.21 -2.84
N PHE A 139 1.55 -9.09 -1.52
CA PHE A 139 2.19 -7.94 -0.87
C PHE A 139 3.68 -7.84 -1.24
N LEU A 140 4.43 -8.94 -1.11
CA LEU A 140 5.87 -8.95 -1.39
C LEU A 140 6.19 -8.71 -2.85
N TYR A 141 5.35 -9.22 -3.76
CA TYR A 141 5.56 -9.02 -5.18
C TYR A 141 5.05 -7.66 -5.65
N ARG A 142 3.83 -7.29 -5.28
CA ARG A 142 3.10 -6.15 -5.84
C ARG A 142 3.21 -4.89 -5.00
N ASP A 143 2.86 -4.93 -3.71
CA ASP A 143 2.87 -3.75 -2.84
C ASP A 143 4.29 -3.26 -2.49
N ILE A 144 5.28 -4.14 -2.56
CA ILE A 144 6.70 -3.79 -2.41
C ILE A 144 7.36 -3.40 -3.74
N ASN A 145 7.17 -4.15 -4.84
CA ASN A 145 7.87 -3.82 -6.09
C ASN A 145 7.08 -2.93 -7.05
N GLN A 146 5.77 -3.15 -7.20
CA GLN A 146 4.96 -2.57 -8.27
C GLN A 146 3.78 -1.77 -7.70
N ILE A 147 4.08 -0.72 -6.94
CA ILE A 147 3.09 0.03 -6.13
C ILE A 147 1.89 0.55 -6.94
N ARG A 148 2.11 0.93 -8.21
CA ARG A 148 1.05 1.39 -9.13
C ARG A 148 0.02 0.30 -9.39
N SER A 149 0.50 -0.91 -9.71
CA SER A 149 -0.36 -2.08 -9.94
C SER A 149 -1.07 -2.53 -8.66
N ALA A 150 -0.47 -2.28 -7.50
CA ALA A 150 -1.05 -2.61 -6.21
C ALA A 150 -2.35 -1.82 -5.96
N ILE A 151 -2.32 -0.50 -6.20
CA ILE A 151 -3.50 0.37 -6.10
C ILE A 151 -4.58 -0.06 -7.08
N ALA A 152 -4.21 -0.28 -8.35
CA ALA A 152 -5.17 -0.67 -9.39
C ALA A 152 -5.91 -1.97 -9.02
N ALA A 153 -5.19 -2.96 -8.50
CA ALA A 153 -5.78 -4.21 -8.05
C ALA A 153 -6.63 -4.04 -6.78
N ALA A 154 -6.21 -3.19 -5.84
CA ALA A 154 -6.98 -2.91 -4.62
C ALA A 154 -8.32 -2.21 -4.94
N ILE A 155 -8.34 -1.31 -5.92
CA ILE A 155 -9.57 -0.70 -6.45
C ILE A 155 -10.41 -1.76 -7.17
N GLY A 156 -9.80 -2.61 -7.98
CA GLY A 156 -10.50 -3.68 -8.70
C GLY A 156 -11.27 -4.64 -7.79
N LEU A 157 -10.79 -4.88 -6.57
CA LEU A 157 -11.50 -5.71 -5.57
C LEU A 157 -12.86 -5.15 -5.16
N PHE A 158 -13.11 -3.84 -5.30
CA PHE A 158 -14.43 -3.24 -5.04
C PHE A 158 -15.46 -3.48 -6.14
N LEU A 159 -15.01 -3.89 -7.34
CA LEU A 159 -15.90 -4.15 -8.48
C LEU A 159 -16.49 -5.56 -8.46
N ILE A 160 -16.13 -6.37 -7.45
CA ILE A 160 -16.63 -7.72 -7.18
C ILE A 160 -17.72 -7.63 -6.12
#